data_AF-A0A5C2RR00-F1
#
_entry.id   AF-A0A5C2RR00-F1
#
_cell.length_a   1.000
_cell.length_b   1.000
_cell.length_c   1.000
_cell.angle_alpha   90.00
_cell.angle_beta   90.00
_cell.angle_gamma   90.00
#
_symmetry.space_group_name_H-M   'P 1'
#
loop_
_entity.id
_entity.type
_entity.pdbx_description
1 polymer ?
#
loop_
_entity_poly.entity_id
_entity_poly.type
_entity_poly.pdbx_seq_one_letter_code
_entity_poly.pdbx_strand_id
1 'polypeptide(L)'
;MVILQYCATEKGLVTRIRVFFRRLCEYWRPPAPDRASSLYRHYRSAEEEDEYWRSSAKLQKALRASDANAGRDDDDVPLVRYYTPKLLPTYREEVEDDPEAREVYLAPKAFCKWHRMVFPGPMHPTLKEAQEQIKYYSSRDRKEILRISRIVSDDQVLCRKAPWTPRFAKMWKDWLTRKGPDVAIVFE
;
A
#
# COMPACT_ATOMS: atom_id res chain seq x y z
N MET A 1 27.38 -31.53 33.08
CA MET A 1 28.17 -30.67 32.16
C MET A 1 28.29 -31.42 30.83
N VAL A 2 27.42 -31.12 29.87
CA VAL A 2 27.55 -31.52 28.46
C VAL A 2 27.00 -30.37 27.63
N ILE A 3 27.91 -29.61 27.04
CA ILE A 3 27.66 -28.74 25.89
C ILE A 3 27.93 -29.59 24.65
N LEU A 4 27.11 -29.47 23.61
CA LEU A 4 27.42 -29.46 22.17
C LEU A 4 26.06 -29.58 21.42
N GLN A 5 25.51 -28.49 20.87
CA GLN A 5 25.82 -27.92 19.55
C GLN A 5 24.95 -28.57 18.45
N TYR A 6 23.76 -28.00 18.21
CA TYR A 6 22.99 -28.21 16.98
C TYR A 6 23.17 -26.98 16.08
N CYS A 7 23.93 -27.15 15.01
CA CYS A 7 24.08 -26.23 13.89
C CYS A 7 23.55 -26.90 12.61
N ALA A 8 23.02 -26.07 11.72
CA ALA A 8 22.54 -26.35 10.35
C ALA A 8 21.16 -27.03 10.27
N THR A 9 20.21 -26.56 9.46
CA THR A 9 20.37 -26.17 8.05
C THR A 9 19.38 -25.08 7.57
N GLU A 10 19.88 -23.86 7.35
CA GLU A 10 19.19 -22.74 6.66
C GLU A 10 19.19 -22.85 5.11
N LYS A 11 19.68 -23.96 4.54
CA LYS A 11 19.92 -24.09 3.10
C LYS A 11 18.66 -24.34 2.24
N GLY A 12 17.48 -24.55 2.84
CA GLY A 12 16.25 -24.85 2.10
C GLY A 12 15.44 -23.62 1.63
N LEU A 13 15.61 -22.47 2.29
CA LEU A 13 14.75 -21.30 2.08
C LEU A 13 15.29 -20.38 0.96
N VAL A 14 16.61 -20.31 0.81
CA VAL A 14 17.29 -19.51 -0.24
C VAL A 14 17.05 -20.09 -1.64
N THR A 15 16.96 -21.41 -1.77
CA THR A 15 16.72 -22.09 -3.05
C THR A 15 15.30 -21.87 -3.57
N ARG A 16 14.30 -21.76 -2.68
CA ARG A 16 12.90 -21.47 -3.08
C ARG A 16 12.70 -20.02 -3.54
N ILE A 17 13.40 -19.06 -2.94
CA ILE A 17 13.33 -17.65 -3.34
C ILE A 17 13.98 -17.42 -4.73
N ARG A 18 15.08 -18.12 -5.03
CA ARG A 18 15.73 -18.03 -6.36
C ARG A 18 14.88 -18.56 -7.51
N VAL A 19 14.08 -19.61 -7.29
CA VAL A 19 13.16 -20.14 -8.32
C VAL A 19 12.00 -19.18 -8.56
N PHE A 20 11.50 -18.52 -7.51
CA PHE A 20 10.41 -17.55 -7.63
C PHE A 20 10.83 -16.28 -8.40
N PHE A 21 12.03 -15.76 -8.14
CA PHE A 21 12.57 -14.61 -8.89
C PHE A 21 12.87 -14.92 -10.36
N ARG A 22 13.31 -16.15 -10.69
CA ARG A 22 13.58 -16.53 -12.08
C ARG A 22 12.31 -16.56 -12.94
N ARG A 23 11.17 -16.98 -12.37
CA ARG A 23 9.85 -16.95 -13.03
C ARG A 23 9.29 -15.55 -13.21
N LEU A 24 9.54 -14.64 -12.26
CA LEU A 24 9.12 -13.23 -12.38
C LEU A 24 9.92 -12.48 -13.45
N CYS A 25 11.21 -12.77 -13.64
CA CYS A 25 12.01 -12.11 -14.68
C CYS A 25 11.68 -12.58 -16.11
N GLU A 26 11.16 -13.79 -16.31
CA GLU A 26 10.68 -14.24 -17.63
C GLU A 26 9.37 -13.55 -18.04
N TYR A 27 8.52 -13.18 -17.07
CA TYR A 27 7.26 -12.49 -17.35
C TYR A 27 7.44 -11.00 -17.72
N TRP A 28 8.60 -10.41 -17.39
CA TRP A 28 8.92 -9.00 -17.65
C TRP A 28 10.02 -8.82 -18.71
N ARG A 29 10.43 -9.87 -19.42
CA ARG A 29 11.34 -9.73 -20.55
C ARG A 29 10.57 -9.11 -21.73
N PRO A 30 10.88 -7.86 -22.15
CA PRO A 30 10.26 -7.31 -23.35
C PRO A 30 10.65 -8.21 -24.53
N PRO A 31 9.73 -8.52 -25.46
CA PRO A 31 10.08 -9.24 -26.67
C PRO A 31 11.18 -8.47 -27.40
N ALA A 32 12.21 -9.19 -27.86
CA ALA A 32 13.31 -8.62 -28.61
C ALA A 32 12.75 -7.84 -29.81
N PRO A 33 13.29 -6.64 -30.12
CA PRO A 33 12.84 -5.88 -31.26
C PRO A 33 13.31 -6.57 -32.54
N ASP A 34 12.45 -7.43 -33.08
CA ASP A 34 12.69 -8.01 -34.39
C ASP A 34 12.49 -6.93 -35.44
N ARG A 35 13.48 -6.80 -36.32
CA ARG A 35 13.48 -5.89 -37.47
C ARG A 35 12.35 -6.29 -38.42
N ALA A 36 11.21 -5.61 -38.35
CA ALA A 36 10.41 -5.34 -39.54
C ALA A 36 9.43 -4.20 -39.27
N SER A 37 9.73 -3.07 -39.89
CA SER A 37 8.84 -1.95 -40.19
C SER A 37 7.60 -2.46 -40.96
N SER A 38 6.63 -3.06 -40.28
CA SER A 38 5.33 -3.47 -40.87
C SER A 38 4.15 -3.39 -39.90
N LEU A 39 4.37 -3.04 -38.62
CA LEU A 39 3.34 -3.07 -37.57
C LEU A 39 2.40 -1.85 -37.53
N TYR A 40 2.50 -0.93 -38.48
CA TYR A 40 1.57 0.20 -38.61
C TYR A 40 0.78 0.16 -39.92
N ARG A 41 0.49 -1.04 -40.43
CA ARG A 41 -0.57 -1.20 -41.44
C ARG A 41 -1.86 -1.57 -40.71
N HIS A 42 -2.61 -0.55 -40.30
CA HIS A 42 -3.87 -0.72 -39.57
C HIS A 42 -4.95 -1.40 -40.44
N TYR A 43 -4.82 -1.29 -41.77
CA TYR A 43 -5.73 -1.86 -42.77
C TYR A 43 -5.09 -3.03 -43.51
N ARG A 44 -5.89 -4.06 -43.83
CA ARG A 44 -5.42 -5.28 -44.50
C ARG A 44 -5.17 -5.04 -45.99
N SER A 45 -5.79 -4.01 -46.57
CA SER A 45 -5.62 -3.59 -47.98
C SER A 45 -5.81 -2.07 -48.13
N ALA A 46 -5.37 -1.52 -49.27
CA ALA A 46 -5.60 -0.10 -49.59
C ALA A 46 -7.08 0.21 -49.84
N GLU A 47 -7.85 -0.74 -50.36
CA GLU A 47 -9.29 -0.59 -50.59
C GLU A 47 -10.07 -0.47 -49.26
N GLU A 48 -9.65 -1.22 -48.24
CA GLU A 48 -10.25 -1.17 -46.90
C GLU A 48 -9.95 0.16 -46.19
N GLU A 49 -8.75 0.71 -46.39
CA GLU A 49 -8.38 2.04 -45.90
C GLU A 49 -9.25 3.13 -46.55
N ASP A 50 -9.44 3.06 -47.87
CA ASP A 50 -10.32 3.96 -48.61
C ASP A 50 -11.78 3.87 -48.16
N GLU A 51 -12.30 2.65 -47.94
CA GLU A 51 -13.65 2.40 -47.42
C GLU A 51 -13.81 3.01 -46.02
N TYR A 52 -12.81 2.83 -45.15
CA TYR A 52 -12.77 3.45 -43.83
C TYR A 52 -12.82 4.98 -43.92
N TRP A 53 -12.00 5.60 -44.77
CA TRP A 53 -11.99 7.05 -44.91
C TRP A 53 -13.30 7.58 -45.49
N ARG A 54 -13.91 6.88 -46.44
CA ARG A 54 -15.23 7.24 -46.99
C ARG A 54 -16.34 7.14 -45.93
N SER A 55 -16.34 6.08 -45.13
CA SER A 55 -17.33 5.89 -44.06
C SER A 55 -17.14 6.92 -42.93
N SER A 56 -15.90 7.20 -42.55
CA SER A 56 -15.54 8.20 -41.54
C SER A 56 -15.90 9.60 -42.00
N ALA A 57 -15.69 9.95 -43.27
CA ALA A 57 -16.10 11.25 -43.82
C ALA A 57 -17.62 11.44 -43.81
N LYS A 58 -18.40 10.39 -44.08
CA LYS A 58 -19.87 10.42 -43.96
C LYS A 58 -20.30 10.62 -42.51
N LEU A 59 -19.69 9.91 -41.57
CA LEU A 59 -19.96 10.05 -40.14
C LEU A 59 -19.58 11.44 -39.63
N GLN A 60 -18.42 11.96 -40.01
CA GLN A 60 -17.99 13.32 -39.68
C GLN A 60 -18.98 14.36 -40.20
N LYS A 61 -19.48 14.21 -41.44
CA LYS A 61 -20.51 15.10 -42.00
C LYS A 61 -21.83 15.03 -41.23
N ALA A 62 -22.23 13.84 -40.76
CA ALA A 62 -23.42 13.66 -39.93
C ALA A 62 -23.25 14.29 -38.53
N LEU A 63 -22.09 14.10 -37.91
CA LEU A 63 -21.75 14.67 -36.60
C LEU A 63 -21.49 16.18 -36.65
N ARG A 64 -21.22 16.75 -37.83
CA ARG A 64 -21.06 18.20 -38.03
C ARG A 64 -22.29 19.00 -37.59
N ALA A 65 -23.49 18.40 -37.67
CA ALA A 65 -24.73 19.02 -37.16
C ALA A 65 -24.81 19.09 -35.63
N SER A 66 -23.98 18.31 -34.92
CA SER A 66 -23.88 18.27 -33.45
C SER A 66 -22.55 18.83 -32.95
N ASP A 67 -21.74 19.41 -33.84
CA ASP A 67 -20.54 20.12 -33.44
C ASP A 67 -20.97 21.41 -32.74
N ALA A 68 -20.72 21.49 -31.44
CA ALA A 68 -21.04 22.66 -30.62
C ALA A 68 -20.31 23.93 -31.10
N ASN A 69 -19.40 23.82 -32.07
CA ASN A 69 -18.70 24.93 -32.70
C ASN A 69 -19.19 25.28 -34.12
N ALA A 70 -20.17 24.55 -34.70
CA ALA A 70 -20.62 24.74 -36.10
C ALA A 70 -21.37 26.07 -36.38
N GLY A 71 -21.43 26.98 -35.41
CA GLY A 71 -21.93 28.36 -35.57
C GLY A 71 -20.90 29.43 -35.25
N ARG A 72 -19.63 29.09 -35.03
CA ARG A 72 -18.53 30.05 -34.83
C ARG A 72 -17.82 30.33 -36.16
N ASP A 73 -18.56 30.88 -37.11
CA ASP A 73 -17.99 31.52 -38.29
C ASP A 73 -17.78 33.03 -38.09
N ASP A 74 -18.01 33.55 -36.88
CA ASP A 74 -17.69 34.94 -36.52
C ASP A 74 -16.38 35.01 -35.75
N ASP A 75 -15.59 36.03 -36.10
CA ASP A 75 -14.26 36.45 -35.63
C ASP A 75 -14.09 36.65 -34.10
N ASP A 76 -15.00 36.11 -33.28
CA ASP A 76 -15.08 36.27 -31.84
C ASP A 76 -14.76 34.97 -31.09
N VAL A 77 -13.78 34.20 -31.61
CA VAL A 77 -13.05 33.26 -30.75
C VAL A 77 -12.02 34.10 -30.00
N PRO A 78 -12.17 34.32 -28.68
CA PRO A 78 -11.19 35.10 -27.93
C PRO A 78 -9.84 34.41 -28.11
N LEU A 79 -8.91 35.13 -28.73
CA LEU A 79 -7.54 34.68 -28.89
C LEU A 79 -6.97 34.44 -27.50
N VAL A 80 -6.95 33.18 -27.06
CA VAL A 80 -6.44 32.79 -25.75
C VAL A 80 -4.92 33.03 -25.77
N ARG A 81 -4.52 34.25 -25.39
CA ARG A 81 -3.12 34.71 -25.43
C ARG A 81 -2.18 33.86 -24.58
N TYR A 82 -2.72 33.17 -23.59
CA TYR A 82 -2.00 32.24 -22.74
C TYR A 82 -2.93 31.10 -22.34
N TYR A 83 -2.60 29.89 -22.77
CA TYR A 83 -3.20 28.70 -22.22
C TYR A 83 -2.49 28.43 -20.88
N THR A 84 -3.17 28.68 -19.77
CA THR A 84 -2.73 28.16 -18.47
C THR A 84 -3.25 26.72 -18.38
N PRO A 85 -2.42 25.68 -18.59
CA PRO A 85 -2.87 24.32 -18.35
C PRO A 85 -3.38 24.25 -16.90
N LYS A 86 -4.59 23.71 -16.71
CA LYS A 86 -5.00 23.29 -15.37
C LYS A 86 -3.90 22.37 -14.86
N LEU A 87 -3.27 22.76 -13.75
CA LEU A 87 -2.34 21.90 -13.04
C LEU A 87 -3.01 20.53 -12.93
N LEU A 88 -2.26 19.48 -13.29
CA LEU A 88 -2.79 18.12 -13.24
C LEU A 88 -3.44 17.92 -11.87
N PRO A 89 -4.69 17.44 -11.79
CA PRO A 89 -5.31 17.22 -10.50
C PRO A 89 -4.39 16.31 -9.67
N THR A 90 -4.35 16.58 -8.37
CA THR A 90 -3.42 16.01 -7.37
C THR A 90 -3.48 14.48 -7.21
N TYR A 91 -4.14 13.75 -8.12
CA TYR A 91 -4.21 12.29 -8.12
C TYR A 91 -2.88 11.59 -8.47
N ARG A 92 -1.84 12.34 -8.87
CA ARG A 92 -0.49 11.79 -9.14
C ARG A 92 0.48 11.91 -7.96
N GLU A 93 0.16 12.72 -6.97
CA GLU A 93 0.93 12.72 -5.74
C GLU A 93 0.48 11.50 -4.96
N GLU A 94 1.44 10.62 -4.64
CA GLU A 94 1.20 9.56 -3.66
C GLU A 94 0.82 10.27 -2.36
N VAL A 95 -0.48 10.34 -2.08
CA VAL A 95 -0.97 10.80 -0.79
C VAL A 95 -0.31 9.88 0.21
N GLU A 96 0.66 10.39 0.96
CA GLU A 96 1.17 9.67 2.13
C GLU A 96 -0.05 9.45 3.03
N ASP A 97 -0.57 8.21 3.00
CA ASP A 97 -1.65 7.78 3.87
C ASP A 97 -1.23 8.10 5.29
N ASP A 98 -1.79 9.17 5.87
CA ASP A 98 -1.50 9.54 7.24
C ASP A 98 -1.82 8.31 8.11
N PRO A 99 -0.80 7.69 8.73
CA PRO A 99 -1.01 6.50 9.53
C PRO A 99 -1.91 6.74 10.73
N GLU A 100 -2.17 8.00 11.10
CA GLU A 100 -3.10 8.39 12.16
C GLU A 100 -4.56 8.44 11.68
N ALA A 101 -4.81 8.70 10.39
CA ALA A 101 -6.15 8.80 9.83
C ALA A 101 -6.90 7.45 9.76
N ARG A 102 -6.19 6.32 9.81
CA ARG A 102 -6.81 4.99 9.83
C ARG A 102 -7.03 4.52 11.26
N GLU A 103 -8.28 4.50 11.70
CA GLU A 103 -8.65 3.88 12.97
C GLU A 103 -8.28 2.39 12.98
N VAL A 104 -7.33 2.03 13.84
CA VAL A 104 -6.91 0.63 14.01
C VAL A 104 -7.72 -0.01 15.13
N TYR A 105 -8.53 -1.01 14.78
CA TYR A 105 -9.21 -1.84 15.76
C TYR A 105 -8.20 -2.76 16.49
N LEU A 106 -8.17 -2.66 17.82
CA LEU A 106 -7.35 -3.52 18.68
C LEU A 106 -8.25 -4.39 19.55
N ALA A 107 -8.16 -5.71 19.36
CA ALA A 107 -8.91 -6.66 20.17
C ALA A 107 -8.40 -6.68 21.62
N PRO A 108 -9.27 -6.71 22.66
CA PRO A 108 -8.86 -6.76 24.06
C PRO A 108 -7.92 -7.93 24.39
N LYS A 109 -8.11 -9.09 23.73
CA LYS A 109 -7.21 -10.26 23.88
C LYS A 109 -5.78 -9.96 23.41
N ALA A 110 -5.63 -9.25 22.29
CA ALA A 110 -4.34 -8.87 21.76
C ALA A 110 -3.63 -7.87 22.69
N PHE A 111 -4.39 -6.97 23.30
CA PHE A 111 -3.88 -6.05 24.32
C PHE A 111 -3.39 -6.78 25.57
N CYS A 112 -4.19 -7.68 26.15
CA CYS A 112 -3.76 -8.49 27.30
C CYS A 112 -2.50 -9.30 26.98
N LYS A 113 -2.43 -9.88 25.78
CA LYS A 113 -1.26 -10.64 25.32
C LYS A 113 -0.02 -9.76 25.23
N TRP A 114 -0.13 -8.62 24.56
CA TRP A 114 0.96 -7.65 24.47
C TRP A 114 1.42 -7.19 25.86
N HIS A 115 0.49 -6.90 26.76
CA HIS A 115 0.81 -6.46 28.11
C HIS A 115 1.62 -7.52 28.88
N ARG A 116 1.28 -8.80 28.73
CA ARG A 116 2.07 -9.92 29.30
C ARG A 116 3.46 -10.05 28.70
N MET A 117 3.64 -9.69 27.44
CA MET A 117 4.94 -9.73 26.76
C MET A 117 5.84 -8.56 27.17
N VAL A 118 5.26 -7.38 27.36
CA VAL A 118 5.99 -6.12 27.58
C VAL A 118 6.25 -5.86 29.06
N PHE A 119 5.28 -6.09 29.93
CA PHE A 119 5.40 -5.78 31.36
C PHE A 119 5.66 -7.03 32.18
N PRO A 120 6.70 -7.04 33.03
CA PRO A 120 6.95 -8.16 33.93
C PRO A 120 5.93 -8.17 35.08
N GLY A 121 5.79 -9.33 35.72
CA GLY A 121 5.00 -9.50 36.93
C GLY A 121 3.70 -10.26 36.73
N PRO A 122 2.97 -10.56 37.81
CA PRO A 122 1.74 -11.35 37.76
C PRO A 122 0.48 -10.52 37.45
N MET A 123 0.55 -9.19 37.62
CA MET A 123 -0.59 -8.29 37.47
C MET A 123 -0.73 -7.88 36.01
N HIS A 124 -1.80 -8.33 35.38
CA HIS A 124 -2.12 -8.04 33.99
C HIS A 124 -3.60 -7.69 33.85
N PRO A 125 -3.95 -6.77 32.94
CA PRO A 125 -5.32 -6.32 32.79
C PRO A 125 -6.22 -7.47 32.39
N THR A 126 -7.42 -7.50 32.98
CA THR A 126 -8.53 -8.33 32.55
C THR A 126 -9.07 -7.86 31.20
N LEU A 127 -9.92 -8.66 30.56
CA LEU A 127 -10.50 -8.27 29.26
C LEU A 127 -11.35 -6.99 29.34
N LYS A 128 -12.05 -6.78 30.46
CA LYS A 128 -12.85 -5.56 30.69
C LYS A 128 -11.95 -4.34 30.88
N GLU A 129 -10.91 -4.46 31.71
CA GLU A 129 -9.93 -3.39 31.92
C GLU A 129 -9.16 -3.07 30.64
N ALA A 130 -8.80 -4.08 29.85
CA ALA A 130 -8.18 -3.89 28.56
C ALA A 130 -9.06 -3.08 27.61
N GLN A 131 -10.37 -3.37 27.56
CA GLN A 131 -11.30 -2.62 26.72
C GLN A 131 -11.38 -1.13 27.10
N GLU A 132 -11.30 -0.82 28.40
CA GLU A 132 -11.22 0.57 28.87
C GLU A 132 -9.86 1.20 28.57
N GLN A 133 -8.76 0.47 28.81
CA GLN A 133 -7.40 0.98 28.60
C GLN A 133 -7.09 1.27 27.13
N ILE A 134 -7.61 0.49 26.20
CA ILE A 134 -7.41 0.67 24.74
C ILE A 134 -7.83 2.07 24.28
N LYS A 135 -8.83 2.68 24.93
CA LYS A 135 -9.34 4.01 24.57
C LYS A 135 -8.27 5.10 24.73
N TYR A 136 -7.34 4.94 25.67
CA TYR A 136 -6.28 5.92 25.94
C TYR A 136 -5.08 5.84 25.01
N TYR A 137 -5.01 4.81 24.15
CA TYR A 137 -3.94 4.66 23.18
C TYR A 137 -4.32 5.27 21.83
N SER A 138 -3.37 5.96 21.20
CA SER A 138 -3.54 6.51 19.84
C SER A 138 -3.65 5.38 18.79
N SER A 139 -4.12 5.71 17.58
CA SER A 139 -4.17 4.75 16.46
C SER A 139 -2.79 4.15 16.14
N ARG A 140 -1.74 4.97 16.22
CA ARG A 140 -0.34 4.54 16.02
C ARG A 140 0.11 3.54 17.07
N ASP A 141 -0.30 3.75 18.32
CA ASP A 141 0.03 2.90 19.45
C ASP A 141 -0.68 1.56 19.32
N ARG A 142 -1.98 1.59 19.01
CA ARG A 142 -2.79 0.38 18.78
C ARG A 142 -2.20 -0.48 17.67
N LYS A 143 -1.69 0.14 16.60
CA LYS A 143 -1.01 -0.54 15.49
C LYS A 143 0.26 -1.25 15.94
N GLU A 144 1.09 -0.59 16.75
CA GLU A 144 2.33 -1.20 17.23
C GLU A 144 2.05 -2.28 18.29
N ILE A 145 1.08 -2.06 19.18
CA ILE A 145 0.60 -3.07 20.13
C ILE A 145 0.15 -4.32 19.36
N LEU A 146 -0.66 -4.14 18.31
CA LEU A 146 -1.11 -5.24 17.45
C LEU A 146 0.06 -5.94 16.77
N ARG A 147 1.02 -5.19 16.23
CA ARG A 147 2.23 -5.74 15.60
C ARG A 147 3.02 -6.61 16.58
N ILE A 148 3.33 -6.10 17.77
CA ILE A 148 4.08 -6.83 18.80
C ILE A 148 3.30 -8.08 19.24
N SER A 149 1.99 -7.94 19.46
CA SER A 149 1.12 -9.05 19.86
C SER A 149 1.14 -10.22 18.86
N ARG A 150 1.43 -9.96 17.57
CA ARG A 150 1.47 -10.99 16.52
C ARG A 150 2.80 -11.71 16.40
N ILE A 151 3.88 -11.23 17.03
CA ILE A 151 5.22 -11.81 16.89
C ILE A 151 5.30 -13.20 17.52
N VAL A 152 4.62 -13.38 18.65
CA VAL A 152 4.61 -14.63 19.40
C VAL A 152 3.24 -15.28 19.22
N SER A 153 3.14 -16.61 19.22
CA SER A 153 1.82 -17.27 19.19
C SER A 153 1.08 -17.13 20.53
N ASP A 154 -0.25 -17.26 20.50
CA ASP A 154 -1.08 -17.17 21.71
C ASP A 154 -0.70 -18.23 22.75
N ASP A 155 -0.40 -19.45 22.29
CA ASP A 155 -0.04 -20.59 23.16
C ASP A 155 1.24 -20.35 23.97
N GLN A 156 2.22 -19.65 23.39
CA GLN A 156 3.48 -19.38 24.06
C GLN A 156 3.32 -18.35 25.18
N VAL A 157 2.47 -17.33 24.99
CA VAL A 157 2.27 -16.24 25.96
C VAL A 157 1.20 -16.60 26.99
N LEU A 158 0.10 -17.22 26.58
CA LEU A 158 -1.05 -17.45 27.44
C LEU A 158 -0.93 -18.73 28.27
N CYS A 159 -0.29 -19.79 27.76
CA CYS A 159 -0.14 -21.04 28.51
C CYS A 159 1.00 -21.02 29.55
N ARG A 160 1.61 -19.87 29.83
CA ARG A 160 2.73 -19.70 30.80
C ARG A 160 3.93 -20.63 30.57
N LYS A 161 4.06 -21.20 29.36
CA LYS A 161 5.13 -22.15 29.04
C LYS A 161 6.47 -21.44 28.80
N ALA A 162 6.42 -20.17 28.38
CA ALA A 162 7.60 -19.37 28.14
C ALA A 162 7.91 -18.45 29.33
N PRO A 163 9.17 -18.40 29.81
CA PRO A 163 9.58 -17.36 30.74
C PRO A 163 9.46 -15.99 30.07
N TRP A 164 9.13 -14.96 30.86
CA TRP A 164 9.08 -13.59 30.36
C TRP A 164 10.45 -13.16 29.81
N THR A 165 10.45 -12.46 28.68
CA THR A 165 11.69 -11.98 28.04
C THR A 165 11.66 -10.45 27.92
N PRO A 166 12.75 -9.75 28.28
CA PRO A 166 12.82 -8.28 28.17
C PRO A 166 12.87 -7.77 26.72
N ARG A 167 12.95 -8.68 25.73
CA ARG A 167 13.03 -8.35 24.32
C ARG A 167 11.86 -7.47 23.86
N PHE A 168 10.64 -7.82 24.23
CA PHE A 168 9.45 -7.06 23.82
C PHE A 168 9.31 -5.76 24.58
N ALA A 169 9.72 -5.72 25.85
CA ALA A 169 9.83 -4.49 26.62
C ALA A 169 10.79 -3.49 25.96
N LYS A 170 11.95 -3.96 25.50
CA LYS A 170 12.90 -3.14 24.76
C LYS A 170 12.31 -2.63 23.44
N MET A 171 11.65 -3.50 22.66
CA MET A 171 10.99 -3.09 21.42
C MET A 171 9.94 -1.99 21.63
N TRP A 172 9.11 -2.14 22.68
CA TRP A 172 8.11 -1.14 23.03
C TRP A 172 8.76 0.18 23.45
N LYS A 173 9.81 0.13 24.28
CA LYS A 173 10.58 1.31 24.68
C LYS A 173 11.22 2.03 23.49
N ASP A 174 11.86 1.28 22.59
CA ASP A 174 12.49 1.83 21.38
C ASP A 174 11.46 2.50 20.46
N TRP A 175 10.26 1.92 20.36
CA TRP A 175 9.16 2.54 19.61
C TRP A 175 8.66 3.82 20.29
N LEU A 176 8.50 3.85 21.61
CA LEU A 176 8.10 5.07 22.35
C LEU A 176 9.12 6.20 22.13
N THR A 177 10.42 5.88 22.19
CA THR A 177 11.49 6.85 21.94
C THR A 177 11.47 7.37 20.50
N ARG A 178 11.15 6.51 19.51
CA ARG A 178 11.08 6.91 18.09
C ARG A 178 9.81 7.68 17.75
N LYS A 179 8.68 7.35 18.40
CA LYS A 179 7.39 8.01 18.18
C LYS A 179 7.48 9.49 18.54
N GLY A 180 8.19 9.80 19.61
CA GLY A 180 8.17 11.13 20.22
C GLY A 180 6.95 11.33 21.11
N PRO A 181 6.88 12.45 21.84
CA PRO A 181 5.73 12.78 22.68
C PRO A 181 4.47 12.98 21.83
N ASP A 182 3.32 12.54 22.36
CA ASP A 182 2.02 12.87 21.77
C ASP A 182 1.75 14.37 21.94
N VAL A 183 1.80 15.11 20.84
CA VAL A 183 1.50 16.56 20.85
C VAL A 183 -0.01 16.72 20.75
N ALA A 184 -0.66 16.98 21.88
CA ALA A 184 -2.06 17.41 21.88
C ALA A 184 -2.11 18.93 21.63
N ILE A 185 -2.65 19.33 20.48
CA ILE A 185 -2.97 20.75 20.22
C ILE A 185 -4.31 21.03 20.89
N VAL A 186 -4.26 21.73 22.03
CA VAL A 186 -5.46 22.23 22.72
C VAL A 186 -5.74 23.63 22.18
N PHE A 187 -6.89 23.83 21.54
CA PHE A 187 -7.37 25.17 21.19
C PHE A 187 -8.13 25.74 22.39
N GLU A 188 -7.65 26.88 22.91
CA GLU A 188 -8.35 27.70 23.92
C GLU A 188 -9.33 28.67 23.26
#